data_AF-A0AAC8QIV0-F1
#
_entry.id   AF-A0AAC8QIV0-F1
#
_cell.length_a   1.000
_cell.length_b   1.000
_cell.length_c   1.000
_cell.angle_alpha   90.00
_cell.angle_beta   90.00
_cell.angle_gamma   90.00
#
_symmetry.space_group_name_H-M   'P 1'
#
loop_
_entity.id
_entity.type
_entity.pdbx_description
1 polymer ?
#
loop_
_entity_poly.entity_id
_entity_poly.type
_entity_poly.pdbx_seq_one_letter_code
_entity_poly.pdbx_strand_id
1 'polypeptide(L)'
;MNVLLALLLAASATGAPAPRTFRVDYFHTGNATEEHFSLDRLVVEPLPWPGSPARGVDETNLGKYLFEVRDRATNRLLYSRGFASIYGEWETTPEAREMNRTFHESLRFPTPEKPVQVMLKKRAKDNSFRELWSFTVDPQDMFVDPSSPPAPGPLLKLVDHGPSADKVDFLILGDGYTEKERAKFEKDARRLVELLFGFSPFKERKQDFNVWGLMPASRESGISRPSTGIHRDSPVGSTYDAFRSERYVLTFENRRFRDIAAFAPYEFVEILVNGNTYGGGGIFGLYSTVAADSLWAPYVFVHEFGHHFAGLADEYYTSDSAYAPAEERVEPWEKNATALKDPAQLKWKHLVAPGTPLPTPWQKDEYEKHALEVQQQRRRIRAERRPESEMDALFLAQRDWEEKFLGQHPYAGKVGAFEGAHYEARGYYRPQLDCVMFTRDRVPFCSVCQHALSEVIDLYAGPRTGKAPKTAP
;
A
#
# COMPACT_ATOMS: atom_id res chain seq x y z
N MET A 1 -26.76 -42.69 49.36
CA MET A 1 -26.05 -41.40 49.29
C MET A 1 -24.60 -41.69 48.96
N ASN A 2 -24.21 -41.64 47.70
CA ASN A 2 -22.82 -41.64 47.23
C ASN A 2 -22.86 -41.11 45.79
N VAL A 3 -22.56 -39.81 45.66
CA VAL A 3 -22.48 -39.09 44.39
C VAL A 3 -21.12 -39.39 43.77
N LEU A 4 -21.13 -40.00 42.59
CA LEU A 4 -19.94 -40.16 41.75
C LEU A 4 -19.63 -38.81 41.09
N LEU A 5 -18.48 -38.23 41.42
CA LEU A 5 -17.97 -37.00 40.79
C LEU A 5 -17.18 -37.39 39.54
N ALA A 6 -17.75 -37.15 38.35
CA ALA A 6 -17.03 -37.26 37.09
C ALA A 6 -16.23 -35.97 36.85
N LEU A 7 -14.90 -36.07 36.94
CA LEU A 7 -13.97 -35.02 36.53
C LEU A 7 -13.88 -34.99 34.99
N LEU A 8 -14.55 -34.01 34.38
CA LEU A 8 -14.30 -33.59 33.00
C LEU A 8 -12.94 -32.88 32.94
N LEU A 9 -11.91 -33.60 32.49
CA LEU A 9 -10.67 -33.00 32.00
C LEU A 9 -10.99 -32.28 30.68
N ALA A 10 -11.21 -30.97 30.76
CA ALA A 10 -11.11 -30.10 29.60
C ALA A 10 -9.64 -30.09 29.17
N ALA A 11 -9.29 -30.90 28.17
CA ALA A 11 -8.03 -30.77 27.47
C ALA A 11 -8.09 -29.44 26.70
N SER A 12 -7.53 -28.39 27.28
CA SER A 12 -7.15 -27.20 26.54
C SER A 12 -6.14 -27.63 25.48
N ALA A 13 -6.57 -27.71 24.22
CA ALA A 13 -5.69 -27.86 23.08
C ALA A 13 -4.81 -26.61 23.00
N THR A 14 -3.67 -26.62 23.69
CA THR A 14 -2.61 -25.64 23.46
C THR A 14 -2.02 -25.96 22.09
N GLY A 15 -2.51 -25.27 21.06
CA GLY A 15 -1.92 -25.32 19.73
C GLY A 15 -0.43 -24.95 19.79
N ALA A 16 0.36 -25.51 18.86
CA ALA A 16 1.77 -25.14 18.74
C ALA A 16 1.90 -23.61 18.61
N PRO A 17 2.91 -22.98 19.24
CA PRO A 17 3.12 -21.55 19.13
C PRO A 17 3.32 -21.17 17.65
N ALA A 18 2.78 -20.02 17.25
CA ALA A 18 2.99 -19.51 15.90
C ALA A 18 4.50 -19.36 15.62
N PRO A 19 4.98 -19.72 14.41
CA PRO A 19 6.38 -19.50 14.05
C PRO A 19 6.71 -18.00 14.11
N ARG A 20 7.98 -17.65 14.32
CA ARG A 20 8.44 -16.26 14.14
C ARG A 20 8.46 -15.91 12.65
N THR A 21 8.62 -14.62 12.34
CA THR A 21 8.82 -14.18 10.96
C THR A 21 10.27 -14.40 10.54
N PHE A 22 10.47 -15.03 9.39
CA PHE A 22 11.74 -15.07 8.69
C PHE A 22 11.77 -13.97 7.64
N ARG A 23 12.82 -13.14 7.69
CA ARG A 23 13.03 -12.00 6.80
C ARG A 23 14.29 -12.20 5.99
N VAL A 24 14.14 -12.09 4.67
CA VAL A 24 15.25 -12.02 3.72
C VAL A 24 15.43 -10.57 3.33
N ASP A 25 16.59 -10.01 3.66
CA ASP A 25 16.99 -8.68 3.18
C ASP A 25 17.89 -8.86 1.95
N TYR A 26 17.66 -8.07 0.91
CA TYR A 26 18.41 -8.14 -0.35
C TYR A 26 18.57 -6.77 -1.01
N PHE A 27 19.51 -6.70 -1.94
CA PHE A 27 19.71 -5.55 -2.82
C PHE A 27 19.11 -5.83 -4.20
N HIS A 28 18.40 -4.84 -4.71
CA HIS A 28 17.87 -4.76 -6.07
C HIS A 28 18.62 -3.66 -6.82
N THR A 29 19.45 -4.05 -7.78
CA THR A 29 20.37 -3.17 -8.51
C THR A 29 20.11 -3.23 -10.00
N GLY A 30 20.15 -2.09 -10.68
CA GLY A 30 19.97 -2.07 -12.12
C GLY A 30 19.64 -0.69 -12.66
N ASN A 31 18.99 -0.67 -13.82
CA ASN A 31 18.58 0.51 -14.57
C ASN A 31 17.27 0.23 -15.33
N ALA A 32 16.90 1.08 -16.28
CA ALA A 32 15.67 0.92 -17.07
C ALA A 32 15.60 -0.36 -17.93
N THR A 33 16.70 -1.11 -18.08
CA THR A 33 16.81 -2.25 -19.01
C THR A 33 17.28 -3.57 -18.38
N GLU A 34 17.88 -3.54 -17.19
CA GLU A 34 18.39 -4.72 -16.51
C GLU A 34 18.15 -4.67 -15.00
N GLU A 35 18.02 -5.85 -14.38
CA GLU A 35 17.80 -6.04 -12.95
C GLU A 35 18.72 -7.13 -12.41
N HIS A 36 19.35 -6.86 -11.27
CA HIS A 36 20.28 -7.75 -10.58
C HIS A 36 19.91 -7.82 -9.10
N PHE A 37 20.00 -9.02 -8.51
CA PHE A 37 19.63 -9.27 -7.12
C PHE A 37 20.77 -9.93 -6.36
N SER A 38 21.00 -9.47 -5.13
CA SER A 38 21.99 -10.09 -4.23
C SER A 38 21.48 -10.12 -2.80
N LEU A 39 21.69 -11.25 -2.13
CA LEU A 39 21.36 -11.42 -0.71
C LEU A 39 22.20 -10.47 0.15
N ASP A 40 21.56 -9.82 1.13
CA ASP A 40 22.21 -9.04 2.16
C ASP A 40 22.30 -9.83 3.48
N ARG A 41 21.14 -10.19 4.06
CA ARG A 41 21.08 -10.98 5.30
C ARG A 41 19.79 -11.77 5.46
N LEU A 42 19.84 -12.74 6.36
CA LEU A 42 18.72 -13.56 6.78
C LEU A 42 18.48 -13.32 8.27
N VAL A 43 17.25 -12.97 8.64
CA VAL A 43 16.90 -12.54 10.01
C VAL A 43 15.65 -13.28 10.47
N VAL A 44 15.59 -13.68 11.74
CA VAL A 44 14.34 -14.04 12.40
C VAL A 44 13.88 -12.84 13.23
N GLU A 45 12.75 -12.23 12.87
CA GLU A 45 12.21 -11.05 13.58
C GLU A 45 11.76 -11.41 15.00
N PRO A 46 11.76 -10.48 15.97
CA PRO A 46 11.59 -10.78 17.40
C PRO A 46 10.19 -11.27 17.78
N LEU A 47 9.16 -10.95 16.98
CA LEU A 47 7.77 -11.30 17.27
C LEU A 47 7.29 -12.53 16.48
N PRO A 48 6.24 -13.22 16.94
CA PRO A 48 5.54 -14.23 16.15
C PRO A 48 5.05 -13.68 14.80
N TRP A 49 4.92 -14.56 13.81
CA TRP A 49 4.33 -14.26 12.52
C TRP A 49 2.90 -13.73 12.69
N PRO A 50 2.56 -12.55 12.15
CA PRO A 50 1.25 -11.94 12.34
C PRO A 50 0.16 -12.50 11.40
N GLY A 51 0.53 -13.19 10.33
CA GLY A 51 -0.46 -13.71 9.38
C GLY A 51 -1.03 -15.09 9.73
N SER A 52 -2.04 -15.51 8.98
CA SER A 52 -2.59 -16.85 9.11
C SER A 52 -1.70 -17.93 8.49
N PRO A 53 -1.34 -19.00 9.21
CA PRO A 53 -0.62 -20.14 8.62
C PRO A 53 -1.42 -20.87 7.53
N ALA A 54 -2.76 -20.77 7.55
CA ALA A 54 -3.64 -21.41 6.58
C ALA A 54 -3.79 -20.63 5.27
N ARG A 55 -3.36 -19.36 5.24
CA ARG A 55 -3.52 -18.45 4.08
C ARG A 55 -2.15 -17.97 3.56
N GLY A 56 -1.18 -18.88 3.54
CA GLY A 56 0.18 -18.59 3.08
C GLY A 56 0.31 -18.36 1.57
N VAL A 57 -0.65 -18.81 0.76
CA VAL A 57 -0.62 -18.67 -0.70
C VAL A 57 -1.44 -17.45 -1.13
N ASP A 58 -0.86 -16.59 -1.97
CA ASP A 58 -1.53 -15.43 -2.55
C ASP A 58 -2.14 -15.82 -3.90
N GLU A 59 -3.46 -15.76 -3.97
CA GLU A 59 -4.24 -16.07 -5.18
C GLU A 59 -4.79 -14.81 -5.87
N THR A 60 -4.46 -13.62 -5.37
CA THR A 60 -5.00 -12.35 -5.87
C THR A 60 -4.45 -11.95 -7.24
N ASN A 61 -3.29 -12.52 -7.61
CA ASN A 61 -2.50 -12.16 -8.80
C ASN A 61 -2.17 -10.67 -8.86
N LEU A 62 -1.99 -10.00 -7.71
CA LEU A 62 -1.57 -8.59 -7.65
C LEU A 62 -0.04 -8.45 -7.66
N GLY A 63 0.44 -7.24 -7.95
CA GLY A 63 1.84 -6.85 -7.85
C GLY A 63 2.62 -6.93 -9.16
N LYS A 64 3.67 -6.12 -9.22
CA LYS A 64 4.69 -6.15 -10.29
C LYS A 64 5.65 -7.31 -10.09
N TYR A 65 5.92 -7.66 -8.83
CA TYR A 65 6.72 -8.80 -8.41
C TYR A 65 5.87 -9.77 -7.60
N LEU A 66 6.32 -11.02 -7.56
CA LEU A 66 5.76 -12.09 -6.73
C LEU A 66 6.94 -12.89 -6.20
N PHE A 67 6.95 -13.18 -4.90
CA PHE A 67 7.87 -14.18 -4.39
C PHE A 67 7.15 -15.45 -3.94
N GLU A 68 7.84 -16.57 -4.07
CA GLU A 68 7.41 -17.89 -3.63
C GLU A 68 8.44 -18.49 -2.67
N VAL A 69 7.95 -19.20 -1.68
CA VAL A 69 8.75 -20.03 -0.77
C VAL A 69 8.28 -21.46 -0.95
N ARG A 70 9.17 -22.34 -1.38
CA ARG A 70 8.88 -23.75 -1.67
C ARG A 70 9.71 -24.66 -0.80
N ASP A 71 9.10 -25.72 -0.28
CA ASP A 71 9.83 -26.78 0.41
C ASP A 71 10.87 -27.38 -0.54
N ARG A 72 12.15 -27.43 -0.12
CA ARG A 72 13.24 -27.81 -1.02
C ARG A 72 13.18 -29.28 -1.44
N ALA A 73 12.69 -30.17 -0.58
CA ALA A 73 12.67 -31.60 -0.83
C ALA A 73 11.50 -32.02 -1.73
N THR A 74 10.34 -31.38 -1.56
CA THR A 74 9.08 -31.78 -2.22
C THR A 74 8.62 -30.80 -3.29
N ASN A 75 9.24 -29.62 -3.39
CA ASN A 75 8.85 -28.51 -4.26
C ASN A 75 7.44 -27.95 -3.98
N ARG A 76 6.83 -28.30 -2.84
CA ARG A 76 5.51 -27.81 -2.42
C ARG A 76 5.58 -26.32 -2.13
N LEU A 77 4.64 -25.55 -2.69
CA LEU A 77 4.47 -24.13 -2.35
C LEU A 77 4.02 -23.99 -0.90
N LEU A 78 4.79 -23.28 -0.09
CA LEU A 78 4.50 -23.02 1.32
C LEU A 78 3.95 -21.62 1.53
N TYR A 79 4.50 -20.64 0.80
CA TYR A 79 4.11 -19.25 0.92
C TYR A 79 4.31 -18.50 -0.39
N SER A 80 3.48 -17.49 -0.66
CA SER A 80 3.67 -16.55 -1.76
C SER A 80 2.99 -15.21 -1.48
N ARG A 81 3.57 -14.12 -1.95
CA ARG A 81 2.96 -12.77 -1.92
C ARG A 81 3.37 -11.94 -3.12
N GLY A 82 2.39 -11.29 -3.74
CA GLY A 82 2.60 -10.21 -4.70
C GLY A 82 3.02 -8.93 -4.01
N PHE A 83 3.85 -8.12 -4.68
CA PHE A 83 4.27 -6.81 -4.20
C PHE A 83 4.74 -5.90 -5.34
N ALA A 84 4.93 -4.63 -5.05
CA ALA A 84 5.66 -3.66 -5.85
C ALA A 84 6.83 -3.10 -5.02
N SER A 85 7.77 -2.42 -5.66
CA SER A 85 8.96 -1.91 -4.97
C SER A 85 9.35 -0.52 -5.47
N ILE A 86 10.16 0.16 -4.65
CA ILE A 86 10.75 1.46 -5.01
C ILE A 86 11.55 1.34 -6.31
N TYR A 87 12.31 0.26 -6.50
CA TYR A 87 13.00 0.01 -7.77
C TYR A 87 12.00 -0.09 -8.93
N GLY A 88 10.91 -0.84 -8.75
CA GLY A 88 9.87 -1.01 -9.76
C GLY A 88 9.20 0.29 -10.20
N GLU A 89 9.19 1.33 -9.37
CA GLU A 89 8.79 2.67 -9.76
C GLU A 89 9.95 3.44 -10.41
N TRP A 90 11.12 3.44 -9.75
CA TRP A 90 12.30 4.15 -10.18
C TRP A 90 12.75 3.81 -11.60
N GLU A 91 12.67 2.53 -12.00
CA GLU A 91 13.07 2.05 -13.33
C GLU A 91 12.31 2.74 -14.47
N THR A 92 11.16 3.37 -14.18
CA THR A 92 10.32 4.09 -15.15
C THR A 92 10.63 5.60 -15.20
N THR A 93 11.54 6.09 -14.36
CA THR A 93 11.97 7.49 -14.33
C THR A 93 13.08 7.76 -15.37
N PRO A 94 13.27 9.03 -15.79
CA PRO A 94 14.38 9.37 -16.70
C PRO A 94 15.77 9.02 -16.15
N GLU A 95 15.97 9.13 -14.83
CA GLU A 95 17.27 8.84 -14.17
C GLU A 95 17.73 7.39 -14.42
N ALA A 96 16.80 6.43 -14.44
CA ALA A 96 17.11 5.03 -14.68
C ALA A 96 17.64 4.74 -16.09
N ARG A 97 17.51 5.67 -17.04
CA ARG A 97 18.13 5.53 -18.38
C ARG A 97 19.60 5.97 -18.41
N GLU A 98 20.04 6.69 -17.38
CA GLU A 98 21.34 7.35 -17.34
C GLU A 98 22.29 6.73 -16.31
N MET A 99 21.78 5.95 -15.35
CA MET A 99 22.61 5.36 -14.30
C MET A 99 22.02 4.08 -13.70
N ASN A 100 22.90 3.32 -13.04
CA ASN A 100 22.50 2.22 -12.18
C ASN A 100 22.30 2.72 -10.74
N ARG A 101 21.23 2.26 -10.09
CA ARG A 101 21.02 2.45 -8.64
C ARG A 101 20.77 1.11 -7.96
N THR A 102 20.97 1.12 -6.64
CA THR A 102 20.73 -0.01 -5.76
C THR A 102 19.73 0.39 -4.69
N PHE A 103 18.72 -0.46 -4.49
CA PHE A 103 17.70 -0.31 -3.46
C PHE A 103 17.75 -1.53 -2.54
N HIS A 104 17.61 -1.31 -1.25
CA HIS A 104 17.49 -2.39 -0.28
C HIS A 104 16.01 -2.75 -0.13
N GLU A 105 15.69 -4.04 -0.17
CA GLU A 105 14.32 -4.57 -0.09
C GLU A 105 14.26 -5.76 0.89
N SER A 106 13.05 -6.20 1.25
CA SER A 106 12.88 -7.33 2.18
C SER A 106 11.67 -8.20 1.82
N LEU A 107 11.85 -9.52 1.91
CA LEU A 107 10.76 -10.51 1.86
C LEU A 107 10.50 -11.04 3.27
N ARG A 108 9.23 -11.18 3.66
CA ARG A 108 8.82 -11.69 4.99
C ARG A 108 7.86 -12.85 4.85
N PHE A 109 8.10 -13.93 5.58
CA PHE A 109 7.25 -15.13 5.60
C PHE A 109 7.40 -15.89 6.93
N PRO A 110 6.51 -16.83 7.26
CA PRO A 110 6.65 -17.67 8.46
C PRO A 110 7.97 -18.47 8.43
N THR A 111 8.71 -18.54 9.53
CA THR A 111 9.94 -19.33 9.61
C THR A 111 9.69 -20.79 9.22
N PRO A 112 10.35 -21.31 8.17
CA PRO A 112 10.18 -22.69 7.76
C PRO A 112 10.91 -23.64 8.72
N GLU A 113 10.43 -24.88 8.81
CA GLU A 113 11.05 -25.92 9.66
C GLU A 113 12.23 -26.63 8.96
N LYS A 114 12.27 -26.56 7.63
CA LYS A 114 13.22 -27.27 6.76
C LYS A 114 13.76 -26.31 5.70
N PRO A 115 14.86 -26.67 5.01
CA PRO A 115 15.36 -25.88 3.90
C PRO A 115 14.29 -25.59 2.84
N VAL A 116 14.28 -24.36 2.34
CA VAL A 116 13.34 -23.87 1.34
C VAL A 116 14.06 -23.26 0.16
N GLN A 117 13.42 -23.28 -1.00
CA GLN A 117 13.77 -22.47 -2.15
C GLN A 117 12.95 -21.18 -2.10
N VAL A 118 13.62 -20.04 -2.04
CA VAL A 118 13.01 -18.72 -2.24
C VAL A 118 13.16 -18.34 -3.70
N MET A 119 12.09 -17.87 -4.33
CA MET A 119 12.05 -17.48 -5.74
C MET A 119 11.39 -16.12 -5.86
N LEU A 120 12.07 -15.17 -6.50
CA LEU A 120 11.53 -13.87 -6.87
C LEU A 120 11.19 -13.87 -8.37
N LYS A 121 9.99 -13.39 -8.69
CA LYS A 121 9.43 -13.34 -10.03
C LYS A 121 8.98 -11.92 -10.37
N LYS A 122 9.07 -11.54 -11.64
CA LYS A 122 8.52 -10.28 -12.19
C LYS A 122 7.44 -10.57 -13.20
N ARG A 123 6.46 -9.68 -13.26
CA ARG A 123 5.39 -9.70 -14.24
C ARG A 123 5.92 -9.32 -15.62
N ALA A 124 5.69 -10.18 -16.60
CA ALA A 124 5.96 -9.93 -18.01
C ALA A 124 4.81 -9.13 -18.65
N LYS A 125 5.01 -8.65 -19.89
CA LYS A 125 4.01 -7.86 -20.64
C LYS A 125 2.66 -8.58 -20.84
N ASP A 126 2.66 -9.91 -20.83
CA ASP A 126 1.45 -10.75 -20.92
C ASP A 126 0.77 -10.97 -19.54
N ASN A 127 1.20 -10.22 -18.53
CA ASN A 127 0.82 -10.34 -17.13
C ASN A 127 1.18 -11.68 -16.45
N SER A 128 1.94 -12.57 -17.09
CA SER A 128 2.47 -13.79 -16.46
C SER A 128 3.70 -13.48 -15.59
N PHE A 129 3.90 -14.25 -14.51
CA PHE A 129 5.12 -14.12 -13.70
C PHE A 129 6.26 -14.99 -14.24
N ARG A 130 7.44 -14.39 -14.36
CA ARG A 130 8.69 -15.03 -14.79
C ARG A 130 9.73 -14.92 -13.68
N GLU A 131 10.44 -16.00 -13.41
CA GLU A 131 11.51 -16.02 -12.41
C GLU A 131 12.64 -15.07 -12.81
N LEU A 132 13.10 -14.26 -11.85
CA LEU A 132 14.27 -13.39 -11.99
C LEU A 132 15.44 -13.88 -11.13
N TRP A 133 15.16 -14.35 -9.92
CA TRP A 133 16.18 -14.71 -8.96
C TRP A 133 15.67 -15.79 -8.02
N SER A 134 16.53 -16.74 -7.66
CA SER A 134 16.18 -17.77 -6.70
C SER A 134 17.41 -18.27 -5.96
N PHE A 135 17.23 -18.64 -4.68
CA PHE A 135 18.28 -19.21 -3.84
C PHE A 135 17.69 -20.13 -2.76
N THR A 136 18.51 -21.05 -2.26
CA THR A 136 18.12 -21.95 -1.17
C THR A 136 18.45 -21.30 0.16
N VAL A 137 17.56 -21.43 1.13
CA VAL A 137 17.73 -21.00 2.52
C VAL A 137 17.57 -22.22 3.41
N ASP A 138 18.55 -22.45 4.29
CA ASP A 138 18.39 -23.31 5.45
C ASP A 138 18.06 -22.43 6.67
N PRO A 139 16.87 -22.56 7.29
CA PRO A 139 16.51 -21.75 8.46
C PRO A 139 17.40 -21.99 9.69
N GLN A 140 18.19 -23.07 9.70
CA GLN A 140 19.15 -23.41 10.76
C GLN A 140 20.59 -23.02 10.40
N ASP A 141 20.82 -22.37 9.25
CA ASP A 141 22.14 -21.91 8.87
C ASP A 141 22.71 -20.92 9.90
N MET A 142 24.01 -21.03 10.18
CA MET A 142 24.67 -20.23 11.22
C MET A 142 24.69 -18.72 10.93
N PHE A 143 24.42 -18.30 9.69
CA PHE A 143 24.32 -16.89 9.28
C PHE A 143 22.89 -16.33 9.33
N VAL A 144 21.89 -17.15 9.70
CA VAL A 144 20.58 -16.64 10.09
C VAL A 144 20.72 -15.93 11.44
N ASP A 145 20.39 -14.64 11.49
CA ASP A 145 20.45 -13.84 12.71
C ASP A 145 19.13 -13.93 13.50
N PRO A 146 19.08 -14.62 14.66
CA PRO A 146 17.89 -14.71 15.48
C PRO A 146 17.82 -13.61 16.55
N SER A 147 18.80 -12.69 16.58
CA SER A 147 18.94 -11.70 17.64
C SER A 147 17.73 -10.78 17.72
N SER A 148 17.46 -10.32 18.94
CA SER A 148 16.35 -9.42 19.24
C SER A 148 16.92 -8.25 20.04
N PRO A 149 17.30 -7.14 19.37
CA PRO A 149 17.72 -5.95 20.10
C PRO A 149 16.57 -5.36 20.95
N PRO A 150 16.84 -4.39 21.82
CA PRO A 150 15.79 -3.70 22.55
C PRO A 150 14.79 -3.03 21.60
N ALA A 151 13.51 -3.04 21.99
CA ALA A 151 12.46 -2.39 21.21
C ALA A 151 12.72 -0.88 21.05
N PRO A 152 12.45 -0.29 19.87
CA PRO A 152 12.73 1.12 19.57
C PRO A 152 11.77 2.09 20.29
N GLY A 153 10.73 1.55 20.95
CA GLY A 153 9.78 2.31 21.73
C GLY A 153 8.62 1.43 22.22
N PRO A 154 7.80 1.95 23.14
CA PRO A 154 6.61 1.25 23.61
C PRO A 154 5.53 1.16 22.53
N LEU A 155 5.05 -0.05 22.28
CA LEU A 155 3.96 -0.34 21.35
C LEU A 155 2.63 0.21 21.87
N LEU A 156 1.88 0.88 21.00
CA LEU A 156 0.52 1.33 21.24
C LEU A 156 -0.46 0.32 20.65
N LYS A 157 -1.45 -0.08 21.45
CA LYS A 157 -2.60 -0.85 20.97
C LYS A 157 -3.71 0.14 20.60
N LEU A 158 -3.88 0.38 19.30
CA LEU A 158 -4.88 1.33 18.80
C LEU A 158 -6.24 0.64 18.61
N VAL A 159 -6.24 -0.57 18.05
CA VAL A 159 -7.39 -1.44 17.85
C VAL A 159 -6.95 -2.89 18.06
N ASP A 160 -7.74 -3.68 18.79
CA ASP A 160 -7.49 -5.11 19.03
C ASP A 160 -8.82 -5.85 18.97
N HIS A 161 -9.00 -6.63 17.90
CA HIS A 161 -10.17 -7.45 17.66
C HIS A 161 -9.86 -8.95 17.76
N GLY A 162 -8.73 -9.33 18.34
CA GLY A 162 -8.38 -10.73 18.64
C GLY A 162 -7.08 -11.21 18.00
N PRO A 163 -6.90 -12.54 17.86
CA PRO A 163 -5.64 -13.12 17.41
C PRO A 163 -5.25 -12.70 16.00
N SER A 164 -3.98 -12.33 15.82
CA SER A 164 -3.36 -11.97 14.54
C SER A 164 -3.64 -12.96 13.40
N ALA A 165 -3.64 -14.26 13.69
CA ALA A 165 -3.91 -15.31 12.69
C ALA A 165 -5.29 -15.23 12.00
N ASP A 166 -6.23 -14.43 12.53
CA ASP A 166 -7.58 -14.21 12.01
C ASP A 166 -7.85 -12.73 11.68
N LYS A 167 -6.81 -11.90 11.59
CA LYS A 167 -6.91 -10.45 11.41
C LYS A 167 -5.90 -9.98 10.38
N VAL A 168 -6.16 -8.80 9.83
CA VAL A 168 -5.15 -7.96 9.18
C VAL A 168 -4.42 -7.19 10.28
N ASP A 169 -3.12 -7.42 10.45
CA ASP A 169 -2.31 -6.60 11.35
C ASP A 169 -1.77 -5.37 10.63
N PHE A 170 -2.26 -4.19 11.04
CA PHE A 170 -1.90 -2.91 10.45
C PHE A 170 -1.08 -2.07 11.43
N LEU A 171 0.13 -1.68 11.03
CA LEU A 171 1.01 -0.83 11.82
C LEU A 171 0.95 0.62 11.36
N ILE A 172 0.67 1.53 12.30
CA ILE A 172 0.92 2.96 12.17
C ILE A 172 2.31 3.26 12.75
N LEU A 173 3.24 3.65 11.89
CA LEU A 173 4.62 3.96 12.27
C LEU A 173 4.85 5.48 12.24
N GLY A 174 5.35 6.06 13.32
CA GLY A 174 5.67 7.49 13.37
C GLY A 174 7.10 7.77 12.92
N ASP A 175 7.29 8.80 12.09
CA ASP A 175 8.61 9.34 11.74
C ASP A 175 8.65 10.88 11.85
N GLY A 176 9.76 11.43 12.33
CA GLY A 176 9.89 12.87 12.59
C GLY A 176 9.18 13.36 13.87
N TYR A 177 8.68 12.47 14.72
CA TYR A 177 8.13 12.82 16.03
C TYR A 177 9.22 12.69 17.11
N THR A 178 9.46 13.74 17.87
CA THR A 178 10.32 13.68 19.06
C THR A 178 9.61 12.97 20.22
N GLU A 179 10.35 12.58 21.26
CA GLU A 179 9.77 11.98 22.47
C GLU A 179 8.67 12.86 23.11
N LYS A 180 8.85 14.18 23.07
CA LYS A 180 7.87 15.16 23.58
C LYS A 180 6.58 15.20 22.76
N GLU A 181 6.63 14.73 21.51
CA GLU A 181 5.50 14.70 20.57
C GLU A 181 4.81 13.33 20.55
N ARG A 182 5.16 12.38 21.43
CA ARG A 182 4.52 11.06 21.49
C ARG A 182 2.99 11.13 21.63
N ALA A 183 2.49 12.05 22.45
CA ALA A 183 1.06 12.27 22.61
C ALA A 183 0.41 12.84 21.34
N LYS A 184 1.15 13.64 20.56
CA LYS A 184 0.72 14.14 19.25
C LYS A 184 0.62 12.97 18.26
N PHE A 185 1.66 12.14 18.16
CA PHE A 185 1.64 10.94 17.32
C PHE A 185 0.43 10.04 17.62
N GLU A 186 0.18 9.73 18.90
CA GLU A 186 -0.97 8.88 19.26
C GLU A 186 -2.30 9.51 18.83
N LYS A 187 -2.46 10.83 18.97
CA LYS A 187 -3.65 11.54 18.51
C LYS A 187 -3.80 11.48 16.99
N ASP A 188 -2.72 11.69 16.25
CA ASP A 188 -2.70 11.61 14.79
C ASP A 188 -3.05 10.20 14.30
N ALA A 189 -2.42 9.18 14.88
CA ALA A 189 -2.67 7.78 14.58
C ALA A 189 -4.13 7.39 14.82
N ARG A 190 -4.70 7.72 15.98
CA ARG A 190 -6.11 7.42 16.29
C ARG A 190 -7.06 8.10 15.31
N ARG A 191 -6.84 9.39 15.02
CA ARG A 191 -7.67 10.18 14.11
C ARG A 191 -7.70 9.58 12.70
N LEU A 192 -6.54 9.22 12.15
CA LEU A 192 -6.44 8.71 10.78
C LEU A 192 -6.92 7.25 10.66
N VAL A 193 -6.68 6.43 11.68
CA VAL A 193 -7.25 5.08 11.75
C VAL A 193 -8.77 5.11 11.86
N GLU A 194 -9.33 6.00 12.68
CA GLU A 194 -10.78 6.18 12.77
C GLU A 194 -11.38 6.62 11.42
N LEU A 195 -10.71 7.53 10.73
CA LEU A 195 -11.11 7.97 9.41
C LEU A 195 -11.13 6.82 8.40
N LEU A 196 -10.07 6.00 8.33
CA LEU A 196 -9.99 4.86 7.42
C LEU A 196 -11.18 3.91 7.60
N PHE A 197 -11.55 3.60 8.84
CA PHE A 197 -12.72 2.78 9.15
C PHE A 197 -14.07 3.48 8.88
N GLY A 198 -14.06 4.72 8.40
CA GLY A 198 -15.22 5.39 7.81
C GLY A 198 -15.44 5.05 6.33
N PHE A 199 -14.42 4.56 5.62
CA PHE A 199 -14.48 4.22 4.20
C PHE A 199 -14.84 2.73 3.99
N SER A 200 -15.74 2.45 3.05
CA SER A 200 -16.03 1.07 2.64
C SER A 200 -14.91 0.54 1.73
N PRO A 201 -14.48 -0.73 1.87
CA PRO A 201 -15.07 -1.77 2.70
C PRO A 201 -14.52 -1.85 4.14
N PHE A 202 -13.53 -1.02 4.50
CA PHE A 202 -12.92 -1.06 5.84
C PHE A 202 -13.93 -0.84 6.96
N LYS A 203 -14.94 0.01 6.73
CA LYS A 203 -16.07 0.21 7.62
C LYS A 203 -16.81 -1.08 7.93
N GLU A 204 -17.20 -1.82 6.91
CA GLU A 204 -17.95 -3.07 7.03
C GLU A 204 -17.09 -4.22 7.57
N ARG A 205 -15.76 -4.11 7.39
CA ARG A 205 -14.75 -5.11 7.74
C ARG A 205 -13.90 -4.71 8.95
N LYS A 206 -14.29 -3.70 9.73
CA LYS A 206 -13.50 -3.16 10.85
C LYS A 206 -13.06 -4.22 11.86
N GLN A 207 -13.90 -5.23 12.11
CA GLN A 207 -13.62 -6.33 13.04
C GLN A 207 -12.54 -7.31 12.54
N ASP A 208 -12.12 -7.18 11.29
CA ASP A 208 -11.09 -8.02 10.68
C ASP A 208 -9.69 -7.41 10.81
N PHE A 209 -9.54 -6.29 11.51
CA PHE A 209 -8.27 -5.58 11.67
C PHE A 209 -7.81 -5.52 13.12
N ASN A 210 -6.52 -5.71 13.34
CA ASN A 210 -5.80 -5.20 14.50
C ASN A 210 -4.97 -4.00 14.05
N VAL A 211 -4.88 -2.98 14.90
CA VAL A 211 -4.09 -1.78 14.61
C VAL A 211 -3.14 -1.46 15.75
N TRP A 212 -1.86 -1.38 15.39
CA TRP A 212 -0.76 -1.11 16.30
C TRP A 212 -0.13 0.25 15.98
N GLY A 213 0.41 0.92 16.98
CA GLY A 213 1.16 2.16 16.81
C GLY A 213 2.58 1.99 17.34
N LEU A 214 3.58 2.40 16.58
CA LEU A 214 4.97 2.45 17.05
C LEU A 214 5.59 3.79 16.65
N MET A 215 6.33 4.40 17.57
CA MET A 215 6.94 5.69 17.34
C MET A 215 8.37 5.67 17.88
N PRO A 216 9.37 5.36 17.05
CA PRO A 216 10.75 5.63 17.41
C PRO A 216 10.98 7.13 17.59
N ALA A 217 11.61 7.53 18.68
CA ALA A 217 11.87 8.95 18.97
C ALA A 217 12.87 9.57 17.98
N SER A 218 12.43 10.62 17.29
CA SER A 218 13.29 11.45 16.46
C SER A 218 14.09 12.44 17.32
N ARG A 219 15.31 12.76 16.89
CA ARG A 219 16.15 13.76 17.59
C ARG A 219 15.59 15.18 17.49
N GLU A 220 14.97 15.48 16.36
CA GLU A 220 14.31 16.74 16.07
C GLU A 220 12.97 16.48 15.39
N SER A 221 12.10 17.50 15.39
CA SER A 221 10.76 17.41 14.81
C SER A 221 10.82 17.59 13.30
N GLY A 222 10.08 16.73 12.59
CA GLY A 222 9.94 16.71 11.13
C GLY A 222 10.90 15.77 10.41
N ILE A 223 10.72 15.69 9.10
CA ILE A 223 11.51 14.84 8.20
C ILE A 223 12.31 15.66 7.19
N SER A 224 13.11 15.01 6.35
CA SER A 224 13.91 15.65 5.29
C SER A 224 13.03 16.24 4.17
N ARG A 225 13.42 17.41 3.67
CA ARG A 225 12.90 18.04 2.44
C ARG A 225 14.04 18.71 1.67
N PRO A 226 14.82 17.91 0.90
CA PRO A 226 15.97 18.38 0.14
C PRO A 226 15.72 19.60 -0.74
N SER A 227 14.54 19.72 -1.37
CA SER A 227 14.20 20.87 -2.24
C SER A 227 14.19 22.22 -1.50
N THR A 228 14.08 22.21 -0.17
CA THR A 228 14.17 23.39 0.70
C THR A 228 15.47 23.48 1.49
N GLY A 229 16.44 22.58 1.24
CA GLY A 229 17.70 22.50 1.98
C GLY A 229 17.57 21.90 3.39
N ILE A 230 16.44 21.27 3.71
CA ILE A 230 16.21 20.65 5.02
C ILE A 230 16.62 19.18 4.94
N HIS A 231 17.60 18.79 5.75
CA HIS A 231 18.05 17.41 5.90
C HIS A 231 17.98 17.03 7.37
N ARG A 232 17.27 15.94 7.66
CA ARG A 232 17.04 15.41 9.02
C ARG A 232 17.33 13.92 9.05
N ASP A 233 17.93 13.47 10.14
CA ASP A 233 18.14 12.05 10.46
C ASP A 233 16.99 11.57 11.34
N SER A 234 15.81 11.38 10.73
CA SER A 234 14.66 10.77 11.39
C SER A 234 14.82 9.24 11.44
N PRO A 235 14.26 8.54 12.45
CA PRO A 235 14.53 7.12 12.67
C PRO A 235 14.19 6.22 11.48
N VAL A 236 13.08 6.48 10.79
CA VAL A 236 12.67 5.70 9.60
C VAL A 236 13.31 6.24 8.33
N GLY A 237 13.85 7.46 8.34
CA GLY A 237 14.54 8.06 7.21
C GLY A 237 13.60 8.52 6.09
N SER A 238 12.36 8.88 6.41
CA SER A 238 11.41 9.39 5.42
C SER A 238 11.90 10.73 4.86
N THR A 239 11.68 10.95 3.56
CA THR A 239 12.05 12.20 2.88
C THR A 239 11.00 12.56 1.85
N TYR A 240 10.71 13.86 1.74
CA TYR A 240 10.09 14.42 0.55
C TYR A 240 11.07 14.33 -0.64
N ASP A 241 10.60 14.75 -1.81
CA ASP A 241 11.41 14.86 -3.03
C ASP A 241 11.88 13.51 -3.60
N ALA A 242 11.18 12.42 -3.25
CA ALA A 242 11.45 11.11 -3.84
C ALA A 242 11.33 11.19 -5.37
N PHE A 243 12.36 10.70 -6.07
CA PHE A 243 12.50 10.81 -7.53
C PHE A 243 12.34 12.23 -8.09
N ARG A 244 12.72 13.25 -7.29
CA ARG A 244 12.58 14.69 -7.61
C ARG A 244 11.12 15.16 -7.70
N SER A 245 10.16 14.35 -7.25
CA SER A 245 8.77 14.77 -7.10
C SER A 245 8.58 15.40 -5.73
N GLU A 246 8.34 16.72 -5.70
CA GLU A 246 8.34 17.55 -4.48
C GLU A 246 7.50 16.97 -3.33
N ARG A 247 6.36 16.36 -3.65
CA ARG A 247 5.37 15.88 -2.67
C ARG A 247 5.44 14.39 -2.43
N TYR A 248 6.30 13.68 -3.14
CA TYR A 248 6.41 12.23 -3.00
C TYR A 248 7.30 11.91 -1.81
N VAL A 249 6.70 11.25 -0.80
CA VAL A 249 7.36 10.93 0.46
C VAL A 249 7.60 9.43 0.53
N LEU A 250 8.87 9.05 0.60
CA LEU A 250 9.31 7.65 0.76
C LEU A 250 10.43 7.57 1.80
N THR A 251 10.70 6.37 2.29
CA THR A 251 11.98 6.04 2.93
C THR A 251 12.78 5.10 2.03
N PHE A 252 14.04 5.46 1.77
CA PHE A 252 14.98 4.57 1.08
C PHE A 252 15.77 3.69 2.07
N GLU A 253 15.55 3.89 3.38
CA GLU A 253 16.23 3.21 4.48
C GLU A 253 15.49 1.92 4.88
N ASN A 254 15.18 1.04 3.91
CA ASN A 254 14.36 -0.16 4.15
C ASN A 254 14.87 -1.00 5.32
N ARG A 255 16.20 -1.11 5.50
CA ARG A 255 16.78 -1.81 6.65
C ARG A 255 16.32 -1.23 7.98
N ARG A 256 16.47 0.09 8.18
CA ARG A 256 16.05 0.78 9.41
C ARG A 256 14.55 0.63 9.62
N PHE A 257 13.77 0.86 8.56
CA PHE A 257 12.32 0.68 8.57
C PHE A 257 11.93 -0.73 9.05
N ARG A 258 12.48 -1.78 8.45
CA ARG A 258 12.13 -3.17 8.78
C ARG A 258 12.60 -3.57 10.18
N ASP A 259 13.77 -3.11 10.62
CA ASP A 259 14.27 -3.37 11.97
C ASP A 259 13.39 -2.71 13.04
N ILE A 260 12.84 -1.52 12.76
CA ILE A 260 11.88 -0.85 13.65
C ILE A 260 10.53 -1.56 13.62
N ALA A 261 9.97 -1.80 12.44
CA ALA A 261 8.63 -2.37 12.26
C ALA A 261 8.51 -3.79 12.85
N ALA A 262 9.61 -4.55 12.89
CA ALA A 262 9.67 -5.90 13.44
C ALA A 262 9.27 -6.01 14.94
N PHE A 263 9.16 -4.89 15.65
CA PHE A 263 8.68 -4.80 17.03
C PHE A 263 7.17 -4.55 17.16
N ALA A 264 6.40 -4.71 16.09
CA ALA A 264 4.95 -4.79 16.10
C ALA A 264 4.47 -6.00 15.28
N PRO A 265 3.30 -6.59 15.58
CA PRO A 265 2.62 -7.44 14.61
C PRO A 265 2.23 -6.59 13.40
N TYR A 266 2.63 -6.97 12.19
CA TYR A 266 2.27 -6.23 10.99
C TYR A 266 2.35 -7.06 9.70
N GLU A 267 1.39 -6.82 8.83
CA GLU A 267 1.36 -7.22 7.43
C GLU A 267 1.37 -6.00 6.51
N PHE A 268 0.78 -4.88 6.98
CA PHE A 268 0.76 -3.57 6.31
C PHE A 268 1.31 -2.48 7.22
N VAL A 269 1.95 -1.46 6.65
CA VAL A 269 2.49 -0.32 7.40
C VAL A 269 2.12 1.00 6.73
N GLU A 270 1.61 1.92 7.55
CA GLU A 270 1.45 3.33 7.18
C GLU A 270 2.40 4.18 8.04
N ILE A 271 3.22 4.98 7.39
CA ILE A 271 4.18 5.87 8.03
C ILE A 271 3.58 7.27 8.14
N LEU A 272 3.24 7.69 9.34
CA LEU A 272 2.87 9.08 9.63
C LEU A 272 4.14 9.90 9.76
N VAL A 273 4.33 10.88 8.87
CA VAL A 273 5.43 11.83 8.98
C VAL A 273 4.94 13.11 9.67
N ASN A 274 5.71 13.57 10.65
CA ASN A 274 5.38 14.79 11.40
C ASN A 274 5.60 16.02 10.52
N GLY A 275 4.54 16.57 9.94
CA GLY A 275 4.64 17.72 9.06
C GLY A 275 3.31 18.12 8.43
N ASN A 276 3.22 19.38 8.01
CA ASN A 276 2.01 19.99 7.45
C ASN A 276 2.01 20.16 5.94
N THR A 277 3.16 19.99 5.28
CA THR A 277 3.27 20.14 3.82
C THR A 277 2.55 18.97 3.17
N TYR A 278 1.72 19.24 2.14
CA TYR A 278 1.07 18.16 1.41
C TYR A 278 2.11 17.19 0.83
N GLY A 279 2.00 15.92 1.21
CA GLY A 279 2.80 14.84 0.66
C GLY A 279 2.44 13.48 1.26
N GLY A 280 2.82 12.45 0.52
CA GLY A 280 2.54 11.05 0.81
C GLY A 280 3.08 10.16 -0.29
N GLY A 281 2.76 8.88 -0.21
CA GLY A 281 3.10 7.89 -1.22
C GLY A 281 2.73 6.48 -0.78
N GLY A 282 2.31 5.61 -1.70
CA GLY A 282 1.89 4.26 -1.38
C GLY A 282 2.38 3.25 -2.40
N ILE A 283 3.10 2.22 -1.95
CA ILE A 283 3.62 1.16 -2.80
C ILE A 283 3.05 -0.18 -2.33
N PHE A 284 2.42 -0.91 -3.25
CA PHE A 284 1.75 -2.18 -2.97
C PHE A 284 2.67 -3.17 -2.26
N GLY A 285 2.27 -3.65 -1.08
CA GLY A 285 3.03 -4.64 -0.31
C GLY A 285 4.32 -4.12 0.35
N LEU A 286 4.61 -2.82 0.27
CA LEU A 286 5.78 -2.20 0.91
C LEU A 286 5.39 -1.39 2.16
N TYR A 287 4.92 -0.15 1.97
CA TYR A 287 4.32 0.75 2.96
C TYR A 287 3.57 1.88 2.22
N SER A 288 2.81 2.66 2.98
CA SER A 288 2.34 3.99 2.58
C SER A 288 2.81 5.08 3.54
N THR A 289 2.79 6.34 3.12
CA THR A 289 3.18 7.50 3.93
C THR A 289 2.19 8.64 3.80
N VAL A 290 2.08 9.45 4.86
CA VAL A 290 1.29 10.69 4.83
C VAL A 290 1.85 11.74 5.79
N ALA A 291 1.83 13.01 5.36
CA ALA A 291 2.08 14.15 6.22
C ALA A 291 0.91 14.40 7.18
N ALA A 292 1.08 14.06 8.45
CA ALA A 292 -0.04 13.93 9.40
C ALA A 292 -0.78 15.24 9.74
N ASP A 293 -0.09 16.39 9.65
CA ASP A 293 -0.67 17.72 9.93
C ASP A 293 -1.18 18.43 8.68
N SER A 294 -1.05 17.81 7.50
CA SER A 294 -1.59 18.36 6.26
C SER A 294 -3.11 18.46 6.34
N LEU A 295 -3.69 19.54 5.80
CA LEU A 295 -5.14 19.67 5.63
C LEU A 295 -5.72 18.48 4.85
N TRP A 296 -4.91 17.91 3.95
CA TRP A 296 -5.28 16.81 3.07
C TRP A 296 -4.87 15.45 3.61
N ALA A 297 -4.30 15.35 4.81
CA ALA A 297 -3.96 14.08 5.44
C ALA A 297 -5.12 13.08 5.44
N PRO A 298 -6.40 13.50 5.67
CA PRO A 298 -7.53 12.58 5.57
C PRO A 298 -7.67 11.89 4.21
N TYR A 299 -7.51 12.65 3.13
CA TYR A 299 -7.59 12.13 1.77
C TYR A 299 -6.36 11.27 1.45
N VAL A 300 -5.16 11.82 1.65
CA VAL A 300 -3.89 11.19 1.29
C VAL A 300 -3.75 9.86 2.03
N PHE A 301 -4.00 9.80 3.34
CA PHE A 301 -3.91 8.55 4.12
C PHE A 301 -4.74 7.42 3.49
N VAL A 302 -5.98 7.70 3.09
CA VAL A 302 -6.88 6.67 2.53
C VAL A 302 -6.48 6.30 1.10
N HIS A 303 -6.10 7.30 0.29
CA HIS A 303 -5.64 7.11 -1.08
C HIS A 303 -4.35 6.26 -1.15
N GLU A 304 -3.33 6.65 -0.39
CA GLU A 304 -2.05 5.94 -0.36
C GLU A 304 -2.19 4.53 0.23
N PHE A 305 -3.07 4.36 1.23
CA PHE A 305 -3.41 3.04 1.73
C PHE A 305 -4.10 2.18 0.65
N GLY A 306 -4.87 2.77 -0.27
CA GLY A 306 -5.41 2.05 -1.43
C GLY A 306 -4.32 1.43 -2.32
N HIS A 307 -3.26 2.18 -2.61
CA HIS A 307 -2.09 1.68 -3.33
C HIS A 307 -1.35 0.60 -2.53
N HIS A 308 -0.99 0.91 -1.29
CA HIS A 308 -0.21 0.01 -0.44
C HIS A 308 -0.94 -1.31 -0.14
N PHE A 309 -2.23 -1.23 0.16
CA PHE A 309 -3.05 -2.35 0.61
C PHE A 309 -3.48 -3.26 -0.54
N ALA A 310 -4.01 -2.71 -1.64
CA ALA A 310 -4.59 -3.51 -2.72
C ALA A 310 -4.02 -3.25 -4.12
N GLY A 311 -2.95 -2.46 -4.24
CA GLY A 311 -2.34 -2.19 -5.53
C GLY A 311 -3.32 -1.55 -6.50
N LEU A 312 -4.18 -0.67 -5.98
CA LEU A 312 -5.05 0.14 -6.83
C LEU A 312 -4.16 1.08 -7.64
N ALA A 313 -4.44 1.23 -8.94
CA ALA A 313 -3.82 2.26 -9.76
C ALA A 313 -4.39 3.64 -9.42
N ASP A 314 -3.62 4.67 -9.69
CA ASP A 314 -4.17 6.01 -9.82
C ASP A 314 -5.16 6.06 -10.98
N GLU A 315 -6.35 6.60 -10.70
CA GLU A 315 -7.38 6.84 -11.70
C GLU A 315 -7.26 8.24 -12.31
N TYR A 316 -6.40 9.11 -11.76
CA TYR A 316 -6.13 10.43 -12.33
C TYR A 316 -5.13 10.37 -13.48
N TYR A 317 -5.26 11.36 -14.37
CA TYR A 317 -4.48 11.44 -15.60
C TYR A 317 -4.05 12.87 -15.97
N THR A 318 -4.47 13.88 -15.19
CA THR A 318 -4.17 15.30 -15.42
C THR A 318 -3.09 15.85 -14.50
N SER A 319 -2.58 15.03 -13.59
CA SER A 319 -1.51 15.39 -12.66
C SER A 319 -0.13 15.16 -13.29
N ASP A 320 0.81 16.04 -12.99
CA ASP A 320 2.24 15.79 -13.29
C ASP A 320 2.68 14.49 -12.58
N SER A 321 3.28 13.57 -13.33
CA SER A 321 3.83 12.30 -12.83
C SER A 321 5.36 12.30 -12.94
N ALA A 322 6.03 11.59 -12.02
CA ALA A 322 7.48 11.37 -12.10
C ALA A 322 7.86 10.30 -13.15
N TYR A 323 6.88 9.53 -13.63
CA TYR A 323 7.07 8.43 -14.55
C TYR A 323 7.05 8.89 -16.01
N ALA A 324 7.90 8.30 -16.85
CA ALA A 324 7.81 8.50 -18.29
C ALA A 324 6.56 7.80 -18.85
N PRO A 325 5.90 8.36 -19.88
CA PRO A 325 4.84 7.65 -20.59
C PRO A 325 5.35 6.32 -21.14
N ALA A 326 4.54 5.27 -21.07
CA ALA A 326 4.91 3.97 -21.62
C ALA A 326 4.99 4.03 -23.17
N GLU A 327 5.98 3.36 -23.76
CA GLU A 327 6.10 3.25 -25.22
C GLU A 327 5.01 2.36 -25.84
N GLU A 328 4.49 1.41 -25.05
CA GLU A 328 3.47 0.45 -25.45
C GLU A 328 2.36 0.37 -24.40
N ARG A 329 1.11 0.37 -24.85
CA ARG A 329 -0.07 0.25 -23.99
C ARG A 329 -0.38 -1.23 -23.70
N VAL A 330 0.03 -1.68 -22.52
CA VAL A 330 -0.21 -3.02 -21.99
C VAL A 330 -1.45 -3.03 -21.08
N GLU A 331 -2.06 -4.20 -20.88
CA GLU A 331 -3.15 -4.30 -19.90
C GLU A 331 -2.55 -4.20 -18.49
N PRO A 332 -2.91 -3.19 -17.67
CA PRO A 332 -2.35 -3.04 -16.33
C PRO A 332 -2.72 -4.27 -15.47
N TRP A 333 -1.97 -4.54 -14.41
CA TRP A 333 -2.32 -5.64 -13.49
C TRP A 333 -3.28 -5.18 -12.39
N GLU A 334 -3.32 -3.88 -12.12
CA GLU A 334 -4.18 -3.21 -11.17
C GLU A 334 -5.66 -3.39 -11.55
N LYS A 335 -6.52 -3.66 -10.58
CA LYS A 335 -7.91 -4.07 -10.85
C LYS A 335 -8.81 -2.91 -11.30
N ASN A 336 -8.47 -1.67 -10.97
CA ASN A 336 -9.28 -0.46 -11.21
C ASN A 336 -8.84 0.37 -12.43
N ALA A 337 -7.99 -0.18 -13.31
CA ALA A 337 -7.67 0.43 -14.60
C ALA A 337 -7.65 -0.64 -15.71
N THR A 338 -7.91 -0.26 -16.96
CA THR A 338 -7.82 -1.17 -18.11
C THR A 338 -7.39 -0.43 -19.38
N ALA A 339 -6.67 -1.09 -20.29
CA ALA A 339 -6.39 -0.55 -21.63
C ALA A 339 -7.58 -0.70 -22.60
N LEU A 340 -8.67 -1.35 -22.16
CA LEU A 340 -9.93 -1.62 -22.87
C LEU A 340 -9.78 -1.87 -24.37
N LYS A 341 -9.02 -2.91 -24.75
CA LYS A 341 -8.88 -3.31 -26.16
C LYS A 341 -10.15 -3.97 -26.72
N ASP A 342 -10.90 -4.64 -25.85
CA ASP A 342 -12.19 -5.29 -26.16
C ASP A 342 -13.17 -5.05 -24.99
N PRO A 343 -14.29 -4.32 -25.20
CA PRO A 343 -15.33 -4.14 -24.19
C PRO A 343 -15.89 -5.44 -23.61
N ALA A 344 -15.84 -6.55 -24.36
CA ALA A 344 -16.28 -7.85 -23.86
C ALA A 344 -15.35 -8.41 -22.78
N GLN A 345 -14.10 -7.94 -22.70
CA GLN A 345 -13.04 -8.33 -21.77
C GLN A 345 -12.78 -7.30 -20.67
N LEU A 346 -13.68 -6.32 -20.48
CA LEU A 346 -13.58 -5.36 -19.39
C LEU A 346 -13.44 -6.07 -18.03
N LYS A 347 -12.39 -5.75 -17.27
CA LYS A 347 -12.05 -6.42 -16.00
C LYS A 347 -13.23 -6.54 -15.02
N TRP A 348 -13.99 -5.47 -14.87
CA TRP A 348 -15.13 -5.37 -13.97
C TRP A 348 -16.49 -5.45 -14.68
N LYS A 349 -16.54 -6.11 -15.85
CA LYS A 349 -17.78 -6.28 -16.63
C LYS A 349 -18.95 -6.81 -15.80
N HIS A 350 -18.67 -7.68 -14.84
CA HIS A 350 -19.68 -8.28 -13.95
C HIS A 350 -20.35 -7.27 -13.01
N LEU A 351 -19.80 -6.05 -12.85
CA LEU A 351 -20.37 -4.95 -12.08
C LEU A 351 -21.06 -3.89 -12.95
N VAL A 352 -20.96 -4.00 -14.29
CA VAL A 352 -21.57 -3.04 -15.22
C VAL A 352 -23.04 -3.38 -15.43
N ALA A 353 -23.92 -2.38 -15.28
CA ALA A 353 -25.34 -2.57 -15.52
C ALA A 353 -25.63 -2.86 -17.02
N PRO A 354 -26.60 -3.74 -17.34
CA PRO A 354 -26.99 -3.98 -18.73
C PRO A 354 -27.37 -2.68 -19.46
N GLY A 355 -26.82 -2.48 -20.65
CA GLY A 355 -27.09 -1.29 -21.48
C GLY A 355 -26.21 -0.08 -21.18
N THR A 356 -25.34 -0.12 -20.17
CA THR A 356 -24.33 0.94 -19.99
C THR A 356 -23.38 0.98 -21.19
N PRO A 357 -23.19 2.14 -21.85
CA PRO A 357 -22.27 2.26 -22.98
C PRO A 357 -20.82 2.04 -22.54
N LEU A 358 -20.04 1.35 -23.38
CA LEU A 358 -18.61 1.08 -23.18
C LEU A 358 -17.85 1.47 -24.48
N PRO A 359 -16.97 2.48 -24.45
CA PRO A 359 -16.65 3.34 -23.31
C PRO A 359 -17.84 4.20 -22.88
N THR A 360 -17.88 4.55 -21.59
CA THR A 360 -18.97 5.33 -21.01
C THR A 360 -18.69 6.82 -21.23
N PRO A 361 -19.60 7.56 -21.90
CA PRO A 361 -19.35 8.95 -22.24
C PRO A 361 -19.36 9.82 -20.99
N TRP A 362 -18.50 10.83 -20.97
CA TRP A 362 -18.46 11.84 -19.92
C TRP A 362 -17.91 13.17 -20.43
N GLN A 363 -18.08 14.24 -19.64
CA GLN A 363 -17.74 15.61 -20.00
C GLN A 363 -16.22 15.87 -19.87
N LYS A 364 -15.41 15.04 -20.53
CA LYS A 364 -13.95 14.99 -20.38
C LYS A 364 -13.26 16.30 -20.75
N ASP A 365 -13.63 16.90 -21.88
CA ASP A 365 -12.98 18.13 -22.38
C ASP A 365 -13.13 19.30 -21.40
N GLU A 366 -14.28 19.41 -20.74
CA GLU A 366 -14.53 20.46 -19.73
C GLU A 366 -13.73 20.21 -18.44
N TYR A 367 -13.64 18.95 -18.00
CA TYR A 367 -12.78 18.55 -16.88
C TYR A 367 -11.31 18.87 -17.16
N GLU A 368 -10.79 18.51 -18.34
CA GLU A 368 -9.39 18.75 -18.71
C GLU A 368 -9.06 20.24 -18.77
N LYS A 369 -9.98 21.06 -19.26
CA LYS A 369 -9.81 22.51 -19.27
C LYS A 369 -9.67 23.05 -17.85
N HIS A 370 -10.56 22.66 -16.93
CA HIS A 370 -10.48 23.09 -15.54
C HIS A 370 -9.19 22.60 -14.85
N ALA A 371 -8.83 21.33 -15.05
CA ALA A 371 -7.61 20.76 -14.49
C ALA A 371 -6.35 21.51 -14.96
N LEU A 372 -6.29 21.90 -16.24
CA LEU A 372 -5.17 22.69 -16.77
C LEU A 372 -5.07 24.07 -16.10
N GLU A 373 -6.20 24.76 -15.91
CA GLU A 373 -6.27 26.06 -15.23
C GLU A 373 -5.76 25.94 -13.79
N VAL A 374 -6.19 24.90 -13.06
CA VAL A 374 -5.73 24.63 -11.69
C VAL A 374 -4.23 24.31 -11.64
N GLN A 375 -3.71 23.49 -12.57
CA GLN A 375 -2.27 23.18 -12.62
C GLN A 375 -1.42 24.43 -12.90
N GLN A 376 -1.89 25.34 -13.75
CA GLN A 376 -1.21 26.62 -13.98
C GLN A 376 -1.17 27.48 -12.71
N GLN A 377 -2.29 27.57 -11.98
CA GLN A 377 -2.34 28.30 -10.71
C GLN A 377 -1.43 27.66 -9.66
N ARG A 378 -1.43 26.32 -9.55
CA ARG A 378 -0.56 25.57 -8.64
C ARG A 378 0.92 25.88 -8.91
N ARG A 379 1.35 25.81 -10.17
CA ARG A 379 2.74 26.14 -10.56
C ARG A 379 3.12 27.56 -10.18
N ARG A 380 2.19 28.52 -10.33
CA ARG A 380 2.41 29.91 -9.95
C ARG A 380 2.58 30.09 -8.44
N ILE A 381 1.67 29.53 -7.63
CA ILE A 381 1.75 29.58 -6.16
C ILE A 381 3.10 29.03 -5.67
N ARG A 382 3.56 27.91 -6.24
CA ARG A 382 4.87 27.31 -5.91
C ARG A 382 6.05 28.16 -6.35
N ALA A 383 6.05 28.66 -7.59
CA ALA A 383 7.12 29.52 -8.11
C ALA A 383 7.28 30.81 -7.28
N GLU A 384 6.17 31.37 -6.81
CA GLU A 384 6.12 32.57 -5.96
C GLU A 384 6.42 32.24 -4.47
N ARG A 385 6.65 30.97 -4.12
CA ARG A 385 6.90 30.48 -2.74
C ARG A 385 5.83 30.94 -1.75
N ARG A 386 4.57 30.96 -2.19
CA ARG A 386 3.45 31.41 -1.37
C ARG A 386 3.13 30.39 -0.26
N PRO A 387 2.51 30.83 0.86
CA PRO A 387 2.21 29.95 1.99
C PRO A 387 1.34 28.74 1.60
N GLU A 388 1.51 27.62 2.31
CA GLU A 388 0.75 26.39 2.04
C GLU A 388 -0.77 26.58 2.12
N SER A 389 -1.24 27.49 2.99
CA SER A 389 -2.66 27.83 3.13
C SER A 389 -3.32 28.29 1.83
N GLU A 390 -2.57 28.86 0.90
CA GLU A 390 -3.10 29.24 -0.39
C GLU A 390 -3.18 28.08 -1.38
N MET A 391 -2.24 27.14 -1.30
CA MET A 391 -2.32 25.88 -2.03
C MET A 391 -3.54 25.09 -1.54
N ASP A 392 -3.76 25.08 -0.23
CA ASP A 392 -4.94 24.49 0.38
C ASP A 392 -6.24 25.12 -0.11
N ALA A 393 -6.30 26.46 -0.18
CA ALA A 393 -7.46 27.17 -0.72
C ALA A 393 -7.73 26.81 -2.19
N LEU A 394 -6.68 26.67 -3.01
CA LEU A 394 -6.81 26.23 -4.41
C LEU A 394 -7.36 24.80 -4.49
N PHE A 395 -6.82 23.87 -3.72
CA PHE A 395 -7.29 22.48 -3.72
C PHE A 395 -8.71 22.34 -3.16
N LEU A 396 -9.11 23.17 -2.20
CA LEU A 396 -10.50 23.22 -1.71
C LEU A 396 -11.45 23.69 -2.82
N ALA A 397 -11.10 24.77 -3.52
CA ALA A 397 -11.90 25.28 -4.63
C ALA A 397 -12.00 24.28 -5.79
N GLN A 398 -10.89 23.58 -6.09
CA GLN A 398 -10.87 22.50 -7.08
C GLN A 398 -11.84 21.38 -6.65
N ARG A 399 -11.70 20.85 -5.43
CA ARG A 399 -12.58 19.79 -4.92
C ARG A 399 -14.05 20.17 -5.00
N ASP A 400 -14.40 21.36 -4.54
CA ASP A 400 -15.81 21.80 -4.52
C ASP A 400 -16.38 21.95 -5.94
N TRP A 401 -15.54 22.27 -6.94
CA TRP A 401 -15.93 22.26 -8.35
C TRP A 401 -16.06 20.83 -8.90
N GLU A 402 -15.07 19.96 -8.66
CA GLU A 402 -15.03 18.57 -9.11
C GLU A 402 -16.22 17.77 -8.56
N GLU A 403 -16.52 17.90 -7.26
CA GLU A 403 -17.65 17.24 -6.60
C GLU A 403 -18.98 17.56 -7.29
N LYS A 404 -19.18 18.84 -7.61
CA LYS A 404 -20.39 19.30 -8.28
C LYS A 404 -20.43 18.82 -9.74
N PHE A 405 -19.32 18.98 -10.45
CA PHE A 405 -19.21 18.67 -11.86
C PHE A 405 -19.42 17.17 -12.14
N LEU A 406 -18.67 16.32 -11.43
CA LEU A 406 -18.76 14.86 -11.56
C LEU A 406 -20.05 14.31 -10.98
N GLY A 407 -20.52 14.86 -9.85
CA GLY A 407 -21.73 14.42 -9.16
C GLY A 407 -23.05 14.71 -9.91
N GLN A 408 -23.07 15.71 -10.80
CA GLN A 408 -24.25 16.05 -11.61
C GLN A 408 -24.35 15.24 -12.91
N HIS A 409 -23.34 14.44 -13.24
CA HIS A 409 -23.31 13.68 -14.48
C HIS A 409 -24.37 12.55 -14.49
N PRO A 410 -25.04 12.24 -15.62
CA PRO A 410 -26.01 11.15 -15.71
C PRO A 410 -25.47 9.75 -15.32
N TYR A 411 -24.15 9.56 -15.44
CA TYR A 411 -23.45 8.33 -15.04
C TYR A 411 -22.74 8.44 -13.68
N ALA A 412 -23.00 9.49 -12.89
CA ALA A 412 -22.46 9.62 -11.54
C ALA A 412 -22.82 8.38 -10.69
N GLY A 413 -21.82 7.80 -10.02
CA GLY A 413 -21.99 6.60 -9.22
C GLY A 413 -22.28 5.31 -10.00
N LYS A 414 -22.29 5.32 -11.34
CA LYS A 414 -22.48 4.12 -12.17
C LYS A 414 -21.13 3.49 -12.54
N VAL A 415 -21.09 2.16 -12.53
CA VAL A 415 -19.94 1.40 -13.02
C VAL A 415 -19.99 1.34 -14.54
N GLY A 416 -18.89 1.74 -15.18
CA GLY A 416 -18.73 1.84 -16.63
C GLY A 416 -17.25 1.76 -17.01
N ALA A 417 -16.86 2.37 -18.13
CA ALA A 417 -15.46 2.54 -18.51
C ALA A 417 -15.21 3.96 -18.98
N PHE A 418 -14.72 4.82 -18.07
CA PHE A 418 -14.52 6.24 -18.31
C PHE A 418 -13.09 6.50 -18.75
N GLU A 419 -12.90 7.07 -19.94
CA GLU A 419 -11.56 7.32 -20.49
C GLU A 419 -10.78 8.33 -19.65
N GLY A 420 -9.49 8.06 -19.48
CA GLY A 420 -8.57 8.82 -18.64
C GLY A 420 -8.34 8.10 -17.31
N ALA A 421 -7.17 7.49 -17.17
CA ALA A 421 -6.71 6.78 -15.97
C ALA A 421 -5.21 6.51 -16.06
N HIS A 422 -4.58 6.09 -14.95
CA HIS A 422 -3.21 5.60 -14.94
C HIS A 422 -2.23 6.58 -15.60
N TYR A 423 -2.37 7.86 -15.25
CA TYR A 423 -1.57 8.98 -15.77
C TYR A 423 -1.71 9.26 -17.29
N GLU A 424 -2.54 8.52 -18.04
CA GLU A 424 -2.78 8.77 -19.46
C GLU A 424 -4.20 9.27 -19.73
N ALA A 425 -4.30 10.39 -20.43
CA ALA A 425 -5.58 11.00 -20.80
C ALA A 425 -6.40 10.20 -21.81
N ARG A 426 -5.78 9.23 -22.50
CA ARG A 426 -6.44 8.42 -23.56
C ARG A 426 -6.01 6.97 -23.47
N GLY A 427 -6.91 6.07 -23.84
CA GLY A 427 -6.65 4.65 -23.99
C GLY A 427 -6.54 3.82 -22.71
N TYR A 428 -6.43 4.45 -21.53
CA TYR A 428 -6.76 3.80 -20.26
C TYR A 428 -8.12 4.28 -19.75
N TYR A 429 -8.81 3.39 -19.06
CA TYR A 429 -10.17 3.61 -18.56
C TYR A 429 -10.25 3.25 -17.08
N ARG A 430 -11.02 4.04 -16.33
CA ARG A 430 -11.36 3.82 -14.92
C ARG A 430 -12.82 3.37 -14.76
N PRO A 431 -13.17 2.71 -13.65
CA PRO A 431 -14.47 2.05 -13.48
C PRO A 431 -15.64 2.98 -13.17
N GLN A 432 -15.40 4.13 -12.54
CA GLN A 432 -16.43 5.11 -12.20
C GLN A 432 -15.94 6.52 -12.50
N LEU A 433 -16.88 7.47 -12.62
CA LEU A 433 -16.52 8.86 -12.88
C LEU A 433 -15.62 9.45 -11.81
N ASP A 434 -15.85 9.03 -10.57
CA ASP A 434 -15.16 9.52 -9.41
C ASP A 434 -14.88 8.43 -8.39
N CYS A 435 -13.77 8.60 -7.67
CA CYS A 435 -13.21 7.66 -6.71
C CYS A 435 -12.16 8.39 -5.86
N VAL A 436 -11.90 7.90 -4.65
CA VAL A 436 -10.71 8.26 -3.85
C VAL A 436 -9.41 8.12 -4.66
N MET A 437 -9.33 7.18 -5.60
CA MET A 437 -8.16 6.99 -6.48
C MET A 437 -8.10 8.01 -7.64
N PHE A 438 -9.11 8.87 -7.81
CA PHE A 438 -9.20 9.86 -8.89
C PHE A 438 -9.03 11.29 -8.38
N THR A 439 -9.96 11.77 -7.55
CA THR A 439 -10.00 13.17 -7.09
C THR A 439 -9.82 13.25 -5.58
N ARG A 440 -9.80 14.48 -5.04
CA ARG A 440 -9.81 14.76 -3.60
C ARG A 440 -11.23 14.92 -3.04
N ASP A 441 -12.23 14.51 -3.81
CA ASP A 441 -13.64 14.67 -3.51
C ASP A 441 -14.06 13.84 -2.31
N ARG A 442 -15.15 14.23 -1.68
CA ARG A 442 -15.75 13.51 -0.55
C ARG A 442 -16.56 12.31 -1.07
N VAL A 443 -15.86 11.38 -1.71
CA VAL A 443 -16.42 10.16 -2.29
C VAL A 443 -15.79 8.91 -1.68
N PRO A 444 -16.49 7.76 -1.70
CA PRO A 444 -15.89 6.50 -1.30
C PRO A 444 -14.91 5.99 -2.38
N PHE A 445 -14.20 4.90 -2.08
CA PHE A 445 -13.66 4.06 -3.14
C PHE A 445 -14.79 3.64 -4.11
N CYS A 446 -14.50 3.57 -5.40
CA CYS A 446 -15.46 3.08 -6.38
C CYS A 446 -15.74 1.59 -6.14
N SER A 447 -16.84 1.05 -6.65
CA SER A 447 -17.26 -0.35 -6.44
C SER A 447 -16.19 -1.37 -6.83
N VAL A 448 -15.38 -1.09 -7.86
CA VAL A 448 -14.28 -1.96 -8.28
C VAL A 448 -13.12 -1.92 -7.29
N CYS A 449 -12.74 -0.72 -6.83
CA CYS A 449 -11.76 -0.57 -5.74
C CYS A 449 -12.24 -1.25 -4.46
N GLN A 450 -13.50 -1.11 -4.08
CA GLN A 450 -14.06 -1.79 -2.90
C GLN A 450 -14.01 -3.31 -3.01
N HIS A 451 -14.23 -3.86 -4.22
CA HIS A 451 -14.10 -5.29 -4.47
C HIS A 451 -12.65 -5.75 -4.31
N ALA A 452 -11.70 -5.05 -4.94
CA ALA A 452 -10.27 -5.35 -4.84
C ALA A 452 -9.75 -5.27 -3.39
N LEU A 453 -10.15 -4.23 -2.65
CA LEU A 453 -9.84 -4.10 -1.22
C LEU A 453 -10.42 -5.28 -0.41
N SER A 454 -11.64 -5.72 -0.71
CA SER A 454 -12.27 -6.85 -0.01
C SER A 454 -11.54 -8.17 -0.26
N GLU A 455 -11.08 -8.42 -1.49
CA GLU A 455 -10.30 -9.61 -1.83
C GLU A 455 -8.97 -9.67 -1.04
N VAL A 456 -8.32 -8.52 -0.83
CA VAL A 456 -7.13 -8.46 0.02
C VAL A 456 -7.49 -8.73 1.48
N ILE A 457 -8.56 -8.13 2.02
CA ILE A 457 -8.99 -8.45 3.39
C ILE A 457 -9.25 -9.96 3.53
N ASP A 458 -9.88 -10.59 2.53
CA ASP A 458 -10.15 -12.02 2.53
C ASP A 458 -8.88 -12.88 2.49
N LEU A 459 -7.84 -12.44 1.77
CA LEU A 459 -6.52 -13.10 1.77
C LEU A 459 -5.91 -13.17 3.18
N TYR A 460 -6.07 -12.11 3.97
CA TYR A 460 -5.40 -11.98 5.26
C TYR A 460 -6.28 -12.46 6.45
N ALA A 461 -7.51 -11.96 6.54
CA ALA A 461 -8.45 -12.26 7.63
C ALA A 461 -9.47 -13.37 7.30
N GLY A 462 -9.53 -13.83 6.04
CA GLY A 462 -10.53 -14.79 5.58
C GLY A 462 -11.84 -14.12 5.12
N PRO A 463 -12.70 -14.86 4.40
CA PRO A 463 -13.97 -14.35 3.94
C PRO A 463 -14.90 -14.06 5.11
N ARG A 464 -15.73 -13.02 4.98
CA ARG A 464 -16.73 -12.67 5.99
C ARG A 464 -17.64 -13.87 6.30
N THR A 465 -17.63 -14.35 7.54
CA THR A 465 -18.53 -15.42 7.98
C THR A 465 -19.95 -14.86 8.19
N GLY A 466 -20.85 -15.11 7.24
CA GLY A 466 -22.27 -14.70 7.30
C GLY A 466 -22.75 -14.11 5.97
N LYS A 467 -24.00 -14.41 5.57
CA LYS A 467 -24.61 -14.04 4.28
C LYS A 467 -24.22 -12.61 3.87
N ALA A 468 -23.67 -12.48 2.66
CA ALA A 468 -23.40 -11.21 2.01
C ALA A 468 -24.60 -10.25 2.21
N PRO A 469 -24.37 -8.97 2.58
CA PRO A 469 -25.43 -7.99 2.50
C PRO A 469 -25.95 -8.01 1.06
N LYS A 470 -27.27 -8.16 0.90
CA LYS A 470 -27.92 -7.98 -0.40
C LYS A 470 -27.45 -6.63 -0.91
N THR A 471 -26.72 -6.62 -2.02
CA THR A 471 -26.50 -5.41 -2.81
C THR A 471 -27.86 -4.78 -3.02
N ALA A 472 -28.10 -3.61 -2.43
CA ALA A 472 -29.32 -2.87 -2.68
C ALA A 472 -29.35 -2.52 -4.18
N PRO A 473 -30.53 -2.61 -4.84
CA PRO A 473 -30.67 -2.45 -6.29
C PRO A 473 -30.27 -1.06 -6.79
#